data_AF-A0A9X2CY51-F1
#
_entry.id   AF-A0A9X2CY51-F1
#
_cell.length_a   1.000
_cell.length_b   1.000
_cell.length_c   1.000
_cell.angle_alpha   90.00
_cell.angle_beta   90.00
_cell.angle_gamma   90.00
#
_symmetry.space_group_name_H-M   'P 1'
#
loop_
_entity.id
_entity.type
_entity.pdbx_description
1 polymer ?
#
loop_
_entity_poly.entity_id
_entity_poly.type
_entity_poly.pdbx_seq_one_letter_code
_entity_poly.pdbx_strand_id
1 'polypeptide(L)'
;MKGRLYYRSDTRPPEQIFKDGFSPRIDGYGDGWWKEAIKYRGYTNDCGINYQSIDGDASVCICMTTKLESAPIFPLNTETSYIYAIALPEPTKIEYLGKGKGEVRLSRTSDTPSDFENIILDFHSFQATQTGNICRFFDHGVDNLGAYAGWSLYAYEALAYKVPPQSIICAIKCVREKADQPLEVSCEIATKPKRSEDKKFVLDGPVIANSNFSSAHTLSIGQGCESRWDYMDYNPLKEQARKEIQAVIEQGETSTPNIYYGLGGKTF
;
A
#
# COMPACT_ATOMS: atom_id res chain seq x y z
N MET A 1 -9.65 -20.07 -0.51
CA MET A 1 -8.99 -18.92 -1.14
C MET A 1 -7.57 -18.74 -0.57
N LYS A 2 -6.60 -18.24 -1.36
CA LYS A 2 -5.28 -17.85 -0.83
C LYS A 2 -5.31 -16.40 -0.35
N GLY A 3 -4.74 -16.15 0.82
CA GLY A 3 -4.50 -14.80 1.33
C GLY A 3 -3.06 -14.37 1.12
N ARG A 4 -2.81 -13.08 1.38
CA ARG A 4 -1.50 -12.45 1.32
C ARG A 4 -1.23 -11.66 2.59
N LEU A 5 0.06 -11.57 2.92
CA LEU A 5 0.55 -10.75 4.01
C LEU A 5 0.78 -9.31 3.54
N TYR A 6 0.30 -8.37 4.34
CA TYR A 6 0.45 -6.95 4.17
C TYR A 6 0.99 -6.32 5.44
N TYR A 7 1.58 -5.15 5.29
CA TYR A 7 2.12 -4.38 6.39
C TYR A 7 1.69 -2.93 6.31
N ARG A 8 1.51 -2.32 7.47
CA ARG A 8 1.23 -0.90 7.61
C ARG A 8 1.86 -0.41 8.89
N SER A 9 2.55 0.72 8.87
CA SER A 9 2.85 1.42 10.12
C SER A 9 1.78 2.47 10.44
N ASP A 10 1.56 2.69 11.74
CA ASP A 10 0.63 3.67 12.29
C ASP A 10 1.16 4.16 13.64
N THR A 11 0.80 5.38 14.04
CA THR A 11 1.20 5.93 15.35
C THR A 11 0.27 5.49 16.47
N ARG A 12 -0.94 5.04 16.14
CA ARG A 12 -1.86 4.49 17.14
C ARG A 12 -1.27 3.20 17.71
N PRO A 13 -1.40 2.97 19.03
CA PRO A 13 -0.78 1.84 19.69
C PRO A 13 -1.58 0.54 19.45
N PRO A 14 -0.96 -0.63 19.66
CA PRO A 14 -1.58 -1.93 19.38
C PRO A 14 -2.87 -2.17 20.16
N GLU A 15 -2.98 -1.69 21.40
CA GLU A 15 -4.18 -1.84 22.23
C GLU A 15 -5.41 -1.20 21.56
N GLN A 16 -5.20 -0.10 20.84
CA GLN A 16 -6.25 0.58 20.08
C GLN A 16 -6.51 -0.15 18.75
N ILE A 17 -5.48 -0.42 17.96
CA ILE A 17 -5.62 -0.98 16.61
C ILE A 17 -6.16 -2.42 16.65
N PHE A 18 -5.76 -3.23 17.62
CA PHE A 18 -6.28 -4.58 17.80
C PHE A 18 -7.74 -4.62 18.22
N LYS A 19 -8.29 -3.51 18.71
CA LYS A 19 -9.72 -3.39 19.05
C LYS A 19 -10.52 -2.85 17.86
N ASP A 20 -10.03 -1.78 17.23
CA ASP A 20 -10.81 -0.98 16.30
C ASP A 20 -10.51 -1.32 14.82
N GLY A 21 -9.34 -1.89 14.54
CA GLY A 21 -8.85 -2.10 13.19
C GLY A 21 -8.45 -0.80 12.51
N PHE A 22 -8.47 -0.78 11.17
CA PHE A 22 -8.24 0.41 10.37
C PHE A 22 -9.51 0.76 9.58
N SER A 23 -9.94 2.01 9.69
CA SER A 23 -11.06 2.58 8.95
C SER A 23 -10.65 3.87 8.24
N PRO A 24 -11.22 4.17 7.07
CA PRO A 24 -10.94 5.41 6.35
C PRO A 24 -11.53 6.60 7.12
N ARG A 25 -10.99 7.80 6.87
CA ARG A 25 -11.46 9.03 7.53
C ARG A 25 -12.77 9.52 6.93
N ILE A 26 -12.91 9.35 5.61
CA ILE A 26 -14.10 9.69 4.84
C ILE A 26 -14.81 8.38 4.52
N ASP A 27 -16.02 8.25 5.04
CA ASP A 27 -16.93 7.17 4.70
C ASP A 27 -17.96 7.67 3.66
N GLY A 28 -18.63 6.76 2.94
CA GLY A 28 -19.79 7.07 2.10
C GLY A 28 -19.62 6.83 0.60
N TYR A 29 -18.50 6.25 0.15
CA TYR A 29 -18.29 5.97 -1.27
C TYR A 29 -18.82 4.61 -1.74
N GLY A 30 -19.27 3.74 -0.83
CA GLY A 30 -19.81 2.41 -1.13
C GLY A 30 -18.92 1.63 -2.10
N ASP A 31 -19.53 0.98 -3.08
CA ASP A 31 -18.83 0.21 -4.14
C ASP A 31 -17.88 1.05 -5.01
N GLY A 32 -18.00 2.39 -4.96
CA GLY A 32 -17.16 3.34 -5.68
C GLY A 32 -15.84 3.70 -5.00
N TRP A 33 -15.63 3.28 -3.73
CA TRP A 33 -14.50 3.73 -2.91
C TRP A 33 -13.15 3.57 -3.61
N TRP A 34 -12.96 2.48 -4.36
CA TRP A 34 -11.68 2.14 -4.97
C TRP A 34 -11.26 3.14 -6.06
N LYS A 35 -12.21 3.79 -6.72
CA LYS A 35 -11.92 4.85 -7.70
C LYS A 35 -11.56 6.15 -7.01
N GLU A 36 -12.24 6.45 -5.90
CA GLU A 36 -11.99 7.66 -5.10
C GLU A 36 -10.68 7.56 -4.29
N ALA A 37 -10.27 6.35 -3.94
CA ALA A 37 -8.99 6.06 -3.29
C ALA A 37 -7.78 6.35 -4.18
N ILE A 38 -7.94 6.62 -5.48
CA ILE A 38 -6.87 6.97 -6.40
C ILE A 38 -6.81 8.49 -6.49
N LYS A 39 -5.87 9.12 -5.79
CA LYS A 39 -5.63 10.57 -5.90
C LYS A 39 -5.31 10.93 -7.34
N TYR A 40 -5.61 12.18 -7.69
CA TYR A 40 -5.32 12.71 -9.01
C TYR A 40 -6.10 11.96 -10.11
N ARG A 41 -7.39 11.76 -9.88
CA ARG A 41 -8.37 11.17 -10.82
C ARG A 41 -8.75 12.13 -11.96
N GLY A 42 -7.75 12.71 -12.62
CA GLY A 42 -7.90 13.59 -13.77
C GLY A 42 -7.23 12.96 -14.98
N TYR A 43 -7.78 11.86 -15.50
CA TYR A 43 -7.14 11.17 -16.60
C TYR A 43 -7.28 11.99 -17.89
N THR A 44 -6.23 12.73 -18.25
CA THR A 44 -6.11 13.31 -19.60
C THR A 44 -5.93 12.19 -20.64
N ASN A 45 -5.29 11.08 -20.24
CA ASN A 45 -5.09 9.84 -21.00
C ASN A 45 -4.70 8.67 -20.05
N ASP A 46 -4.23 7.55 -20.60
CA ASP A 46 -3.78 6.37 -19.82
C ASP A 46 -2.48 6.62 -19.00
N CYS A 47 -1.96 7.85 -18.94
CA CYS A 47 -0.72 8.23 -18.24
C CYS A 47 -0.94 8.92 -16.88
N GLY A 48 -2.19 9.16 -16.44
CA GLY A 48 -2.48 9.88 -15.17
C GLY A 48 -2.56 11.41 -15.31
N ILE A 49 -2.39 12.14 -14.20
CA ILE A 49 -2.30 13.62 -14.20
C ILE A 49 -0.83 14.03 -14.38
N ASN A 50 -0.54 14.74 -15.47
CA ASN A 50 0.62 15.62 -15.59
C ASN A 50 1.97 14.95 -15.22
N TYR A 51 2.37 13.91 -15.97
CA TYR A 51 3.68 13.22 -15.89
C TYR A 51 4.11 12.72 -14.49
N GLN A 52 3.16 12.61 -13.55
CA GLN A 52 3.41 12.16 -12.17
C GLN A 52 2.73 10.83 -11.90
N SER A 53 3.33 10.02 -11.02
CA SER A 53 2.64 8.85 -10.48
C SER A 53 1.40 9.25 -9.71
N ILE A 54 0.38 8.42 -9.83
CA ILE A 54 -0.78 8.40 -8.94
C ILE A 54 -0.41 7.95 -7.54
N ASP A 55 -1.22 8.39 -6.59
CA ASP A 55 -1.06 8.06 -5.18
C ASP A 55 -2.39 7.62 -4.55
N GLY A 56 -2.32 6.89 -3.44
CA GLY A 56 -3.49 6.48 -2.67
C GLY A 56 -4.01 7.62 -1.79
N ASP A 57 -5.32 7.84 -1.75
CA ASP A 57 -5.96 8.79 -0.84
C ASP A 57 -6.18 8.18 0.54
N ALA A 58 -5.25 8.44 1.46
CA ALA A 58 -5.31 7.97 2.84
C ALA A 58 -6.52 8.49 3.65
N SER A 59 -7.29 9.46 3.12
CA SER A 59 -8.57 9.84 3.70
C SER A 59 -9.70 8.87 3.32
N VAL A 60 -9.60 8.19 2.18
CA VAL A 60 -10.62 7.31 1.60
C VAL A 60 -10.28 5.82 1.77
N CYS A 61 -9.00 5.49 1.91
CA CYS A 61 -8.53 4.11 2.01
C CYS A 61 -7.41 3.94 3.05
N ILE A 62 -7.12 2.68 3.34
CA ILE A 62 -5.98 2.24 4.13
C ILE A 62 -4.85 1.85 3.17
N CYS A 63 -3.83 2.71 3.09
CA CYS A 63 -2.59 2.39 2.39
C CYS A 63 -1.78 1.36 3.20
N MET A 64 -1.38 0.28 2.53
CA MET A 64 -0.53 -0.78 3.06
C MET A 64 0.56 -1.09 2.05
N THR A 65 1.50 -1.94 2.44
CA THR A 65 2.52 -2.49 1.55
C THR A 65 2.54 -4.00 1.62
N THR A 66 3.03 -4.63 0.56
CA THR A 66 3.30 -6.07 0.52
C THR A 66 4.72 -6.44 1.00
N LYS A 67 5.50 -5.45 1.46
CA LYS A 67 6.91 -5.58 1.84
C LYS A 67 7.17 -5.00 3.23
N LEU A 68 7.67 -5.81 4.16
CA LEU A 68 7.93 -5.37 5.54
C LEU A 68 8.90 -4.18 5.58
N GLU A 69 9.95 -4.21 4.77
CA GLU A 69 10.96 -3.16 4.63
C GLU A 69 10.39 -1.82 4.14
N SER A 70 9.23 -1.86 3.47
CA SER A 70 8.52 -0.68 2.97
C SER A 70 7.45 -0.18 3.95
N ALA A 71 7.12 -0.95 5.00
CA ALA A 71 6.07 -0.58 5.94
C ALA A 71 6.36 0.73 6.69
N PRO A 72 7.60 1.03 7.10
CA PRO A 72 7.95 2.30 7.74
C PRO A 72 7.81 3.53 6.84
N ILE A 73 7.45 3.39 5.57
CA ILE A 73 7.10 4.51 4.68
C ILE A 73 5.77 5.14 5.12
N PHE A 74 4.84 4.34 5.67
CA PHE A 74 3.52 4.79 6.12
C PHE A 74 3.46 4.81 7.64
N PRO A 75 3.06 5.89 8.31
CA PRO A 75 2.87 7.25 7.82
C PRO A 75 4.20 7.99 7.68
N LEU A 76 4.26 9.07 6.90
CA LEU A 76 5.51 9.81 6.72
C LEU A 76 5.81 10.68 7.95
N ASN A 77 7.09 10.76 8.35
CA ASN A 77 7.62 11.71 9.34
C ASN A 77 7.22 11.51 10.81
N THR A 78 7.00 10.29 11.30
CA THR A 78 6.84 10.01 12.75
C THR A 78 7.96 9.14 13.30
N GLU A 79 8.71 9.66 14.27
CA GLU A 79 9.93 9.02 14.79
C GLU A 79 9.66 7.71 15.55
N THR A 80 8.47 7.58 16.15
CA THR A 80 8.01 6.33 16.77
C THR A 80 6.67 5.92 16.21
N SER A 81 6.56 4.66 15.79
CA SER A 81 5.34 4.06 15.23
C SER A 81 5.29 2.57 15.53
N TYR A 82 4.22 1.90 15.12
CA TYR A 82 4.10 0.44 15.17
C TYR A 82 3.85 -0.09 13.77
N ILE A 83 4.60 -1.11 13.37
CA ILE A 83 4.30 -1.87 12.15
C ILE A 83 3.32 -2.98 12.52
N TYR A 84 2.22 -3.05 11.80
CA TYR A 84 1.19 -4.06 11.91
C TYR A 84 1.32 -5.05 10.75
N ALA A 85 1.37 -6.34 11.06
CA ALA A 85 1.29 -7.42 10.09
C ALA A 85 -0.16 -7.85 9.91
N ILE A 86 -0.64 -7.92 8.67
CA ILE A 86 -2.06 -7.99 8.33
C ILE A 86 -2.29 -9.07 7.27
N ALA A 87 -3.22 -10.00 7.53
CA ALA A 87 -3.62 -11.04 6.60
C ALA A 87 -4.94 -10.68 5.90
N LEU A 88 -4.89 -10.50 4.58
CA LEU A 88 -6.05 -10.12 3.75
C LEU A 88 -6.06 -10.92 2.44
N PRO A 89 -7.13 -10.87 1.63
CA PRO A 89 -7.16 -11.51 0.32
C PRO A 89 -6.00 -11.08 -0.60
N GLU A 90 -5.72 -11.88 -1.62
CA GLU A 90 -4.84 -11.46 -2.72
C GLU A 90 -5.36 -10.18 -3.39
N PRO A 91 -4.45 -9.31 -3.87
CA PRO A 91 -4.84 -8.02 -4.39
C PRO A 91 -5.47 -8.17 -5.78
N THR A 92 -6.56 -7.43 -5.98
CA THR A 92 -7.31 -7.32 -7.23
C THR A 92 -6.65 -6.28 -8.11
N LYS A 93 -6.33 -6.66 -9.35
CA LYS A 93 -5.67 -5.78 -10.31
C LYS A 93 -6.61 -4.70 -10.83
N ILE A 94 -6.04 -3.52 -11.08
CA ILE A 94 -6.68 -2.44 -11.81
C ILE A 94 -6.12 -2.43 -13.24
N GLU A 95 -7.00 -2.48 -14.23
CA GLU A 95 -6.63 -2.51 -15.65
C GLU A 95 -7.13 -1.25 -16.36
N TYR A 96 -6.27 -0.67 -17.21
CA TYR A 96 -6.73 0.29 -18.22
C TYR A 96 -7.53 -0.42 -19.31
N LEU A 97 -8.60 0.22 -19.78
CA LEU A 97 -9.40 -0.28 -20.90
C LEU A 97 -8.77 0.00 -22.28
N GLY A 98 -7.59 0.63 -22.32
CA GLY A 98 -6.79 0.84 -23.53
C GLY A 98 -7.37 1.82 -24.54
N LYS A 99 -8.32 2.68 -24.13
CA LYS A 99 -8.96 3.66 -25.02
C LYS A 99 -8.27 5.03 -25.02
N GLY A 100 -7.12 5.19 -24.35
CA GLY A 100 -6.43 6.47 -24.23
C GLY A 100 -7.20 7.52 -23.44
N LYS A 101 -8.23 7.10 -22.69
CA LYS A 101 -9.12 7.97 -21.88
C LYS A 101 -8.89 7.81 -20.38
N GLY A 102 -7.92 6.98 -19.99
CA GLY A 102 -7.67 6.56 -18.60
C GLY A 102 -8.86 5.87 -17.94
N GLU A 103 -9.76 5.28 -18.74
CA GLU A 103 -10.81 4.43 -18.20
C GLU A 103 -10.19 3.16 -17.60
N VAL A 104 -10.59 2.83 -16.38
CA VAL A 104 -10.08 1.67 -15.64
C VAL A 104 -11.19 0.77 -15.12
N ARG A 105 -10.87 -0.50 -14.92
CA ARG A 105 -11.73 -1.51 -14.28
C ARG A 105 -10.97 -2.38 -13.29
N LEU A 106 -11.70 -3.03 -12.39
CA LEU A 106 -11.15 -4.11 -11.56
C LEU A 106 -11.16 -5.43 -12.35
N SER A 107 -10.03 -6.13 -12.36
CA SER A 107 -9.88 -7.46 -12.94
C SER A 107 -10.29 -8.51 -11.92
N ARG A 108 -11.60 -8.77 -11.83
CA ARG A 108 -12.19 -9.69 -10.85
C ARG A 108 -12.25 -11.11 -11.40
N THR A 109 -11.83 -12.09 -10.61
CA THR A 109 -11.87 -13.53 -10.91
C THR A 109 -12.89 -14.25 -10.03
N SER A 110 -13.03 -15.57 -10.20
CA SER A 110 -13.84 -16.42 -9.31
C SER A 110 -13.38 -16.40 -7.85
N ASP A 111 -12.10 -16.04 -7.62
CA ASP A 111 -11.49 -15.96 -6.30
C ASP A 111 -11.35 -14.52 -5.81
N THR A 112 -12.08 -13.57 -6.40
CA THR A 112 -12.12 -12.19 -5.90
C THR A 112 -13.30 -12.02 -4.95
N PRO A 113 -13.14 -11.32 -3.81
CA PRO A 113 -14.27 -10.97 -2.95
C PRO A 113 -15.42 -10.34 -3.73
N SER A 114 -16.65 -10.77 -3.43
CA SER A 114 -17.88 -10.25 -4.05
C SER A 114 -18.21 -8.85 -3.54
N ASP A 115 -18.03 -8.62 -2.24
CA ASP A 115 -18.21 -7.33 -1.56
C ASP A 115 -17.00 -6.40 -1.79
N PHE A 116 -17.28 -5.17 -2.22
CA PHE A 116 -16.23 -4.19 -2.52
C PHE A 116 -15.40 -3.79 -1.29
N GLU A 117 -15.98 -3.83 -0.09
CA GLU A 117 -15.25 -3.50 1.15
C GLU A 117 -14.13 -4.50 1.47
N ASN A 118 -14.25 -5.74 0.97
CA ASN A 118 -13.29 -6.81 1.17
C ASN A 118 -12.23 -6.89 0.06
N ILE A 119 -12.36 -6.05 -0.98
CA ILE A 119 -11.39 -5.99 -2.09
C ILE A 119 -10.13 -5.27 -1.62
N ILE A 120 -8.99 -5.89 -1.91
CA ILE A 120 -7.67 -5.25 -1.81
C ILE A 120 -7.25 -4.84 -3.21
N LEU A 121 -6.75 -3.63 -3.42
CA LEU A 121 -6.28 -3.17 -4.73
C LEU A 121 -4.78 -3.41 -4.88
N ASP A 122 -4.37 -3.97 -6.02
CA ASP A 122 -2.98 -4.01 -6.45
C ASP A 122 -2.58 -2.65 -7.03
N PHE A 123 -2.24 -1.72 -6.13
CA PHE A 123 -1.92 -0.36 -6.52
C PHE A 123 -0.51 -0.23 -7.08
N HIS A 124 0.42 -1.06 -6.59
CA HIS A 124 1.78 -1.15 -7.12
C HIS A 124 1.80 -1.52 -8.61
N SER A 125 1.11 -2.60 -9.02
CA SER A 125 1.09 -2.98 -10.44
C SER A 125 0.40 -1.92 -11.31
N PHE A 126 -0.60 -1.24 -10.77
CA PHE A 126 -1.28 -0.15 -11.47
C PHE A 126 -0.36 1.06 -11.66
N GLN A 127 0.37 1.47 -10.62
CA GLN A 127 1.41 2.49 -10.68
C GLN A 127 2.53 2.11 -11.66
N ALA A 128 2.92 0.83 -11.73
CA ALA A 128 3.97 0.36 -12.64
C ALA A 128 3.53 0.48 -14.11
N THR A 129 2.28 0.08 -14.39
CA THR A 129 1.67 0.24 -15.71
C THR A 129 1.63 1.71 -16.11
N GLN A 130 1.19 2.58 -15.20
CA GLN A 130 1.15 4.03 -15.44
C GLN A 130 2.54 4.62 -15.67
N THR A 131 3.53 4.25 -14.87
CA THR A 131 4.93 4.69 -15.04
C THR A 131 5.43 4.32 -16.44
N GLY A 132 5.16 3.10 -16.89
CA GLY A 132 5.50 2.66 -18.24
C GLY A 132 4.74 3.42 -19.34
N ASN A 133 3.51 3.86 -19.10
CA ASN A 133 2.77 4.73 -20.03
C ASN A 133 3.39 6.14 -20.09
N ILE A 134 3.73 6.74 -18.95
CA ILE A 134 4.41 8.05 -18.86
C ILE A 134 5.75 8.02 -19.60
N CYS A 135 6.61 7.05 -19.29
CA CYS A 135 7.93 6.93 -19.92
C CYS A 135 7.83 6.75 -21.45
N ARG A 136 6.85 5.98 -21.93
CA ARG A 136 6.61 5.82 -23.38
C ARG A 136 6.07 7.08 -24.04
N PHE A 137 5.22 7.85 -23.34
CA PHE A 137 4.60 9.04 -23.90
C PHE A 137 5.58 10.21 -24.05
N PHE A 138 6.48 10.40 -23.08
CA PHE A 138 7.42 11.52 -23.09
C PHE A 138 8.78 11.22 -23.74
N ASP A 139 9.07 9.94 -24.04
CA ASP A 139 10.26 9.44 -24.75
C ASP A 139 11.62 9.97 -24.19
N HIS A 140 12.74 9.58 -24.82
CA HIS A 140 14.14 9.78 -24.38
C HIS A 140 14.59 11.26 -24.26
N GLY A 141 13.68 12.22 -24.33
CA GLY A 141 13.98 13.66 -24.29
C GLY A 141 13.98 14.28 -22.90
N VAL A 142 13.83 13.49 -21.83
CA VAL A 142 13.72 14.01 -20.45
C VAL A 142 14.60 13.22 -19.48
N ASP A 143 15.56 13.91 -18.89
CA ASP A 143 16.43 13.34 -17.86
C ASP A 143 15.65 12.94 -16.59
N ASN A 144 16.03 11.81 -16.00
CA ASN A 144 15.48 11.23 -14.77
C ASN A 144 13.96 10.98 -14.75
N LEU A 145 13.31 10.93 -15.91
CA LEU A 145 11.85 10.72 -16.01
C LEU A 145 11.40 9.43 -15.31
N GLY A 146 12.13 8.32 -15.46
CA GLY A 146 11.78 7.06 -14.81
C GLY A 146 11.78 7.14 -13.28
N ALA A 147 12.77 7.83 -12.70
CA ALA A 147 12.83 8.07 -11.26
C ALA A 147 11.70 9.01 -10.81
N TYR A 148 11.39 10.03 -11.62
CA TYR A 148 10.33 11.00 -11.32
C TYR A 148 8.91 10.43 -11.49
N ALA A 149 8.70 9.51 -12.42
CA ALA A 149 7.41 8.89 -12.71
C ALA A 149 7.17 7.62 -11.89
N GLY A 150 8.23 6.91 -11.50
CA GLY A 150 8.16 5.62 -10.80
C GLY A 150 8.40 5.68 -9.29
N TRP A 151 8.55 6.86 -8.69
CA TRP A 151 8.95 6.98 -7.27
C TRP A 151 7.99 6.28 -6.29
N SER A 152 6.71 6.11 -6.62
CA SER A 152 5.76 5.44 -5.73
C SER A 152 5.92 3.91 -5.72
N LEU A 153 6.63 3.34 -6.69
CA LEU A 153 6.80 1.89 -6.83
C LEU A 153 7.56 1.26 -5.66
N TYR A 154 8.46 2.02 -5.03
CA TYR A 154 9.23 1.57 -3.87
C TYR A 154 8.37 1.24 -2.65
N ALA A 155 7.14 1.73 -2.59
CA ALA A 155 6.26 1.47 -1.47
C ALA A 155 5.50 0.13 -1.59
N TYR A 156 5.53 -0.53 -2.76
CA TYR A 156 4.83 -1.80 -3.02
C TYR A 156 3.37 -1.77 -2.56
N GLU A 157 2.67 -0.69 -2.92
CA GLU A 157 1.40 -0.32 -2.32
C GLU A 157 0.27 -1.30 -2.64
N ALA A 158 -0.52 -1.57 -1.61
CA ALA A 158 -1.83 -2.16 -1.70
C ALA A 158 -2.82 -1.26 -0.95
N LEU A 159 -4.05 -1.15 -1.46
CA LEU A 159 -5.09 -0.32 -0.82
C LEU A 159 -6.24 -1.22 -0.36
N ALA A 160 -6.66 -1.05 0.89
CA ALA A 160 -7.89 -1.62 1.40
C ALA A 160 -8.87 -0.49 1.73
N TYR A 161 -10.17 -0.75 1.69
CA TYR A 161 -11.13 0.20 2.22
C TYR A 161 -11.10 0.22 3.75
N LYS A 162 -11.21 -0.96 4.37
CA LYS A 162 -11.12 -1.19 5.82
C LYS A 162 -10.24 -2.40 6.10
N VAL A 163 -9.64 -2.45 7.28
CA VAL A 163 -8.94 -3.64 7.79
C VAL A 163 -9.57 -4.02 9.12
N PRO A 164 -10.26 -5.17 9.20
CA PRO A 164 -10.89 -5.59 10.44
C PRO A 164 -9.85 -6.04 11.46
N PRO A 165 -10.10 -5.88 12.77
CA PRO A 165 -9.18 -6.31 13.82
C PRO A 165 -8.77 -7.78 13.71
N GLN A 166 -9.67 -8.64 13.26
CA GLN A 166 -9.46 -10.08 13.15
C GLN A 166 -8.44 -10.48 12.09
N SER A 167 -8.15 -9.58 11.14
CA SER A 167 -7.14 -9.76 10.10
C SER A 167 -5.75 -9.29 10.52
N ILE A 168 -5.62 -8.61 11.65
CA ILE A 168 -4.34 -8.08 12.13
C ILE A 168 -3.66 -9.17 12.96
N ILE A 169 -2.48 -9.63 12.56
CA ILE A 169 -1.77 -10.74 13.19
C ILE A 169 -1.05 -10.27 14.46
N CYS A 170 -0.24 -9.22 14.33
CA CYS A 170 0.61 -8.71 15.39
C CYS A 170 1.07 -7.28 15.08
N ALA A 171 1.74 -6.68 16.06
CA ALA A 171 2.40 -5.40 15.93
C ALA A 171 3.82 -5.47 16.49
N ILE A 172 4.71 -4.62 15.99
CA ILE A 172 6.04 -4.40 16.56
C ILE A 172 6.38 -2.92 16.52
N LYS A 173 7.01 -2.41 17.58
CA LYS A 173 7.43 -1.02 17.63
C LYS A 173 8.53 -0.78 16.60
N CYS A 174 8.40 0.30 15.86
CA CYS A 174 9.35 0.73 14.85
C CYS A 174 9.83 2.14 15.20
N VAL A 175 11.14 2.26 15.36
CA VAL A 175 11.83 3.53 15.59
C VAL A 175 12.51 3.91 14.28
N ARG A 176 12.28 5.15 13.82
CA ARG A 176 12.85 5.67 12.58
C ARG A 176 13.85 6.76 12.88
N GLU A 177 14.97 6.71 12.17
CA GLU A 177 16.01 7.73 12.22
C GLU A 177 16.23 8.31 10.81
N LYS A 178 16.64 9.58 10.76
CA LYS A 178 17.06 10.18 9.49
C LYS A 178 18.32 9.46 9.01
N ALA A 179 18.36 9.07 7.75
CA ALA A 179 19.64 8.77 7.12
C ALA A 179 20.30 10.09 6.68
N ASP A 180 21.62 10.19 6.82
CA ASP A 180 22.38 11.42 6.62
C ASP A 180 22.54 11.84 5.14
N GLN A 181 21.83 11.21 4.20
CA GLN A 181 21.97 11.45 2.77
C GLN A 181 20.67 11.96 2.13
N PRO A 182 20.58 13.28 1.85
CA PRO A 182 19.52 13.80 1.01
C PRO A 182 19.78 13.45 -0.45
N LEU A 183 18.70 13.17 -1.18
CA LEU A 183 18.74 12.74 -2.56
C LEU A 183 17.83 13.65 -3.40
N GLU A 184 18.40 14.35 -4.38
CA GLU A 184 17.68 15.29 -5.23
C GLU A 184 17.39 14.67 -6.61
N VAL A 185 16.12 14.67 -7.02
CA VAL A 185 15.71 14.28 -8.38
C VAL A 185 15.16 15.49 -9.09
N SER A 186 15.89 15.96 -10.10
CA SER A 186 15.42 16.97 -11.04
C SER A 186 14.93 16.31 -12.32
N CYS A 187 13.84 16.82 -12.89
CA CYS A 187 13.26 16.38 -14.15
C CYS A 187 12.88 17.65 -14.93
N GLU A 188 13.21 17.72 -16.22
CA GLU A 188 13.05 18.96 -17.03
C GLU A 188 11.60 19.46 -17.10
N ILE A 189 10.64 18.54 -16.96
CA ILE A 189 9.20 18.84 -16.95
C ILE A 189 8.70 19.36 -15.58
N ALA A 190 9.52 19.28 -14.54
CA ALA A 190 9.16 19.72 -13.19
C ALA A 190 9.71 21.12 -12.90
N THR A 191 8.85 22.01 -12.39
CA THR A 191 9.24 23.38 -12.04
C THR A 191 10.26 23.47 -10.90
N LYS A 192 10.39 22.40 -10.09
CA LYS A 192 11.36 22.29 -8.99
C LYS A 192 11.79 20.82 -8.80
N PRO A 193 13.05 20.56 -8.43
CA PRO A 193 13.51 19.22 -8.05
C PRO A 193 12.71 18.67 -6.88
N LYS A 194 12.39 17.38 -6.91
CA LYS A 194 11.87 16.64 -5.75
C LYS A 194 13.06 16.25 -4.86
N ARG A 195 12.94 16.48 -3.55
CA ARG A 195 13.99 16.16 -2.57
C ARG A 195 13.54 15.04 -1.66
N SER A 196 14.43 14.11 -1.36
CA SER A 196 14.19 13.04 -0.41
C SER A 196 15.24 12.96 0.68
N GLU A 197 14.85 12.38 1.81
CA GLU A 197 15.77 11.90 2.84
C GLU A 197 15.50 10.40 3.01
N ASP A 198 16.54 9.58 2.89
CA ASP A 198 16.45 8.17 3.26
C ASP A 198 16.12 8.05 4.76
N LYS A 199 15.41 6.99 5.14
CA LYS A 199 15.13 6.68 6.54
C LYS A 199 15.72 5.32 6.90
N LYS A 200 16.39 5.28 8.04
CA LYS A 200 16.76 4.04 8.70
C LYS A 200 15.68 3.70 9.71
N PHE A 201 15.46 2.43 9.96
CA PHE A 201 14.55 2.00 11.00
C PHE A 201 15.07 0.78 11.74
N VAL A 202 14.65 0.69 13.00
CA VAL A 202 14.92 -0.45 13.88
C VAL A 202 13.60 -0.95 14.42
N LEU A 203 13.47 -2.27 14.51
CA LEU A 203 12.37 -2.90 15.22
C LEU A 203 12.76 -3.06 16.69
N ASP A 204 11.99 -2.43 17.58
CA ASP A 204 12.30 -2.32 19.00
C ASP A 204 11.32 -3.14 19.83
N GLY A 205 11.83 -3.80 20.87
CA GLY A 205 11.04 -4.55 21.83
C GLY A 205 10.38 -5.84 21.29
N PRO A 206 9.46 -6.44 22.07
CA PRO A 206 8.83 -7.70 21.72
C PRO A 206 7.76 -7.54 20.65
N VAL A 207 7.52 -8.61 19.88
CA VAL A 207 6.34 -8.73 19.01
C VAL A 207 5.09 -8.82 19.88
N ILE A 208 4.14 -7.92 19.65
CA ILE A 208 2.88 -7.82 20.38
C ILE A 208 1.81 -8.59 19.60
N ALA A 209 1.37 -9.72 20.15
CA ALA A 209 0.36 -10.56 19.51
C ALA A 209 -1.05 -9.95 19.64
N ASN A 210 -1.85 -10.04 18.58
CA ASN A 210 -3.26 -9.64 18.62
C ASN A 210 -4.13 -10.79 19.15
N SER A 211 -4.80 -10.60 20.28
CA SER A 211 -5.74 -11.57 20.85
C SER A 211 -7.04 -11.72 20.05
N ASN A 212 -7.39 -10.71 19.23
CA ASN A 212 -8.59 -10.71 18.41
C ASN A 212 -8.36 -11.32 17.02
N PHE A 213 -7.13 -11.71 16.69
CA PHE A 213 -6.81 -12.34 15.41
C PHE A 213 -7.59 -13.65 15.22
N SER A 214 -8.23 -13.80 14.06
CA SER A 214 -8.88 -15.06 13.69
C SER A 214 -7.93 -15.93 12.87
N SER A 215 -7.90 -17.23 13.10
CA SER A 215 -7.12 -18.16 12.27
C SER A 215 -7.69 -18.34 10.87
N ALA A 216 -8.96 -18.00 10.66
CA ALA A 216 -9.61 -18.06 9.36
C ALA A 216 -10.65 -16.94 9.18
N HIS A 217 -10.89 -16.56 7.92
CA HIS A 217 -11.95 -15.62 7.56
C HIS A 217 -12.81 -16.19 6.44
N THR A 218 -14.13 -16.02 6.57
CA THR A 218 -15.10 -16.49 5.57
C THR A 218 -15.49 -15.30 4.71
N LEU A 219 -15.33 -15.45 3.39
CA LEU A 219 -15.63 -14.40 2.43
C LEU A 219 -16.58 -14.93 1.37
N SER A 220 -17.48 -14.06 0.92
CA SER A 220 -18.22 -14.29 -0.31
C SER A 220 -17.31 -13.92 -1.48
N ILE A 221 -17.13 -14.84 -2.42
CA ILE A 221 -16.24 -14.69 -3.59
C ILE A 221 -17.03 -14.92 -4.88
N GLY A 222 -16.59 -14.32 -5.98
CA GLY A 222 -17.22 -14.41 -7.29
C GLY A 222 -17.92 -13.13 -7.73
N GLN A 223 -18.60 -13.17 -8.88
CA GLN A 223 -19.28 -12.02 -9.47
C GLN A 223 -20.80 -12.24 -9.57
N GLY A 224 -21.59 -11.23 -9.18
CA GLY A 224 -23.04 -11.21 -9.40
C GLY A 224 -23.76 -12.39 -8.73
N CYS A 225 -24.61 -13.08 -9.49
CA CYS A 225 -25.45 -14.19 -9.00
C CYS A 225 -24.67 -15.51 -8.77
N GLU A 226 -23.36 -15.55 -9.09
CA GLU A 226 -22.51 -16.73 -8.96
C GLU A 226 -21.58 -16.66 -7.74
N SER A 227 -21.99 -15.93 -6.69
CA SER A 227 -21.20 -15.83 -5.46
C SER A 227 -21.25 -17.13 -4.65
N ARG A 228 -20.11 -17.53 -4.08
CA ARG A 228 -20.01 -18.65 -3.13
C ARG A 228 -19.23 -18.23 -1.88
N TRP A 229 -19.47 -18.92 -0.78
CA TRP A 229 -18.65 -18.78 0.42
C TRP A 229 -17.38 -19.60 0.29
N ASP A 230 -16.25 -18.99 0.61
CA ASP A 230 -14.96 -19.66 0.71
C ASP A 230 -14.23 -19.22 1.99
N TYR A 231 -13.32 -20.06 2.44
CA TYR A 231 -12.54 -19.85 3.65
C TYR A 231 -11.10 -19.52 3.28
N MET A 232 -10.53 -18.56 3.99
CA MET A 232 -9.14 -18.21 3.91
C MET A 232 -8.46 -18.55 5.24
N ASP A 233 -7.52 -19.49 5.20
CA ASP A 233 -6.70 -19.87 6.36
C ASP A 233 -5.53 -18.88 6.50
N TYR A 234 -5.50 -18.17 7.63
CA TYR A 234 -4.48 -17.19 7.93
C TYR A 234 -3.29 -17.76 8.72
N ASN A 235 -3.33 -19.03 9.16
CA ASN A 235 -2.22 -19.62 9.91
C ASN A 235 -0.89 -19.61 9.14
N PRO A 236 -0.83 -19.93 7.83
CA PRO A 236 0.42 -19.83 7.08
C PRO A 236 0.97 -18.41 7.04
N LEU A 237 0.09 -17.41 6.93
CA LEU A 237 0.45 -15.99 6.88
C LEU A 237 0.94 -15.50 8.25
N LYS A 238 0.36 -16.00 9.34
CA LYS A 238 0.84 -15.73 10.70
C LYS A 238 2.25 -16.24 10.92
N GLU A 239 2.53 -17.48 10.49
CA GLU A 239 3.88 -18.05 10.61
C GLU A 239 4.89 -17.34 9.68
N GLN A 240 4.46 -16.93 8.49
CA GLN A 240 5.26 -16.09 7.59
C GLN A 240 5.59 -14.75 8.23
N ALA A 241 4.60 -14.04 8.78
CA ALA A 241 4.80 -12.75 9.44
C ALA A 241 5.80 -12.84 10.60
N ARG A 242 5.70 -13.89 11.42
CA ARG A 242 6.66 -14.12 12.52
C ARG A 242 8.09 -14.29 11.99
N LYS A 243 8.27 -15.05 10.91
CA LYS A 243 9.60 -15.27 10.31
C LYS A 243 10.18 -13.99 9.73
N GLU A 244 9.39 -13.22 8.97
CA GLU A 244 9.86 -11.98 8.35
C GLU A 244 10.23 -10.93 9.41
N ILE A 245 9.41 -10.77 10.45
CA ILE A 245 9.71 -9.85 11.56
C ILE A 245 10.96 -10.29 12.31
N GLN A 246 11.08 -11.58 12.63
CA GLN A 246 12.24 -12.11 13.35
C GLN A 246 13.54 -11.89 12.57
N ALA A 247 13.52 -12.10 11.25
CA ALA A 247 14.68 -11.86 10.40
C ALA A 247 15.14 -10.39 10.44
N VAL A 248 14.20 -9.43 10.42
CA VAL A 248 14.53 -8.00 10.52
C VAL A 248 15.06 -7.64 11.92
N ILE A 249 14.52 -8.23 12.99
CA ILE A 249 15.05 -8.06 14.35
C ILE A 249 16.50 -8.57 14.44
N GLU A 250 16.78 -9.75 13.90
CA GLU A 250 18.12 -10.37 13.91
C GLU A 250 19.14 -9.58 13.09
N GLN A 251 18.69 -8.93 12.02
CA GLN A 251 19.53 -8.05 11.20
C GLN A 251 19.91 -6.75 11.94
N GLY A 252 19.11 -6.31 12.92
CA GLY A 252 19.31 -5.06 13.66
C GLY A 252 18.89 -3.83 12.85
N GLU A 253 19.84 -2.97 12.48
CA GLU A 253 19.54 -1.78 11.67
C GLU A 253 19.17 -2.18 10.24
N THR A 254 17.96 -1.80 9.83
CA THR A 254 17.47 -2.00 8.45
C THR A 254 17.15 -0.64 7.84
N SER A 255 17.41 -0.49 6.55
CA SER A 255 17.04 0.73 5.82
C SER A 255 15.72 0.49 5.09
N THR A 256 14.83 1.48 5.08
CA THR A 256 13.76 1.47 4.08
C THR A 256 14.41 1.48 2.69
N PRO A 257 13.81 0.87 1.66
CA PRO A 257 14.30 1.02 0.29
C PRO A 257 14.55 2.50 -0.01
N ASN A 258 15.67 2.86 -0.64
CA ASN A 258 16.06 4.26 -0.88
C ASN A 258 14.87 5.05 -1.43
N ILE A 259 14.37 5.99 -0.64
CA ILE A 259 13.13 6.69 -0.93
C ILE A 259 13.52 7.93 -1.69
N TYR A 260 12.85 8.21 -2.81
CA TYR A 260 12.81 9.52 -3.43
C TYR A 260 11.46 10.17 -3.10
N TYR A 261 11.39 11.18 -2.23
CA TYR A 261 10.14 11.79 -1.79
C TYR A 261 9.48 12.55 -2.94
N GLY A 262 8.42 11.94 -3.45
CA GLY A 262 7.35 12.57 -4.19
C GLY A 262 5.98 12.25 -3.58
N LEU A 263 5.91 11.75 -2.34
CA LEU A 263 4.67 11.37 -1.65
C LEU A 263 3.85 12.61 -1.29
N GLY A 264 3.11 13.12 -2.27
CA GLY A 264 2.09 14.15 -2.10
C GLY A 264 1.03 13.74 -1.08
N GLY A 265 1.25 14.10 0.19
CA GLY A 265 0.20 14.14 1.20
C GLY A 265 -0.18 12.80 1.83
N LYS A 266 0.79 11.94 2.16
CA LYS A 266 0.62 10.90 3.21
C LYS A 266 1.22 11.32 4.55
N THR A 267 1.47 12.62 4.70
CA THR A 267 1.69 13.27 6.00
C THR A 267 0.35 13.46 6.67
N PHE A 268 0.29 13.11 7.94
CA PHE A 268 -0.89 13.25 8.80
C PHE A 268 -1.51 14.63 8.81
#